data_AF-A0A1G1CFC4-F1
#
_entry.id   AF-A0A1G1CFC4-F1
#
_cell.length_a   1.000
_cell.length_b   1.000
_cell.length_c   1.000
_cell.angle_alpha   90.00
_cell.angle_beta   90.00
_cell.angle_gamma   90.00
#
_symmetry.space_group_name_H-M   'P 1'
#
loop_
_entity.id
_entity.type
_entity.pdbx_description
1 polymer ?
#
loop_
_entity_poly.entity_id
_entity_poly.type
_entity_poly.pdbx_seq_one_letter_code
_entity_poly.pdbx_strand_id
1 'polypeptide(L)'
;MYTFARNTQYLAPKWRAYVTPYELGFRFTDGITVTSLWELKHVLLTLDEGLINPWIQSPQYHLSTWVRDSVGDDELAELLKGQTQRWGAVVALERQMMRTLNLPYYVAKRWLAPSHSPFVFSGGTQVAALDDLAAVLPTLSDETLRFHYARFPNDLSVWLADVIGDYYLSDALEEVNSREQAMVVVDDHLVMLHEAASTD
;
A
#
# COMPACT_ATOMS: atom_id res chain seq x y z
N MET A 1 29.44 -12.20 19.19
CA MET A 1 27.96 -12.21 19.14
C MET A 1 27.52 -10.77 19.34
N TYR A 2 27.28 -10.04 18.26
CA TYR A 2 26.95 -8.61 18.33
C TYR A 2 25.44 -8.46 18.54
N THR A 3 25.05 -7.94 19.69
CA THR A 3 23.69 -7.51 19.97
C THR A 3 23.44 -6.24 19.15
N PHE A 4 22.73 -6.36 18.03
CA PHE A 4 22.23 -5.21 17.30
C PHE A 4 21.31 -4.42 18.23
N ALA A 5 21.67 -3.17 18.50
CA ALA A 5 20.85 -2.25 19.27
C ALA A 5 19.52 -2.05 18.51
N ARG A 6 18.42 -2.59 19.05
CA ARG A 6 17.07 -2.60 18.47
C ARG A 6 16.39 -1.23 18.36
N ASN A 7 17.13 -0.12 18.34
CA ASN A 7 16.52 1.21 18.40
C ASN A 7 17.29 2.28 17.63
N THR A 8 17.71 1.97 16.40
CA THR A 8 17.77 3.03 15.40
C THR A 8 16.35 3.24 14.89
N GLN A 9 15.63 4.17 15.55
CA GLN A 9 14.51 4.85 14.92
C GLN A 9 14.93 5.20 13.49
N TYR A 10 14.24 4.61 12.53
CA TYR A 10 14.55 4.79 11.13
C TYR A 10 14.50 6.29 10.82
N LEU A 11 15.63 6.87 10.37
CA LEU A 11 15.70 8.27 9.93
C LEU A 11 14.85 8.50 8.65
N ALA A 12 14.45 7.42 8.00
CA ALA A 12 13.51 7.36 6.88
C ALA A 12 12.33 6.44 7.27
N PRO A 13 11.16 6.50 6.60
CA PRO A 13 10.09 5.52 6.82
C PRO A 13 10.60 4.08 6.67
N LYS A 14 10.11 3.11 7.47
CA LYS A 14 10.58 1.70 7.44
C LYS A 14 10.61 1.11 6.04
N TRP A 15 9.72 1.53 5.17
CA TRP A 15 9.65 1.06 3.78
C TRP A 15 10.78 1.54 2.87
N ARG A 16 11.46 2.64 3.21
CA ARG A 16 12.68 3.12 2.56
C ARG A 16 13.95 2.66 3.27
N ALA A 17 13.82 1.95 4.39
CA ALA A 17 14.98 1.45 5.10
C ALA A 17 15.63 0.34 4.27
N TYR A 18 16.88 0.58 3.89
CA TYR A 18 17.71 -0.42 3.25
C TYR A 18 18.16 -1.43 4.30
N VAL A 19 18.04 -2.71 3.97
CA VAL A 19 18.70 -3.78 4.70
C VAL A 19 20.20 -3.60 4.52
N THR A 20 20.90 -3.44 5.63
CA THR A 20 22.36 -3.34 5.67
C THR A 20 22.94 -4.47 6.50
N PRO A 21 23.97 -5.19 6.03
CA PRO A 21 24.69 -4.97 4.76
C PRO A 21 23.96 -5.56 3.53
N TYR A 22 24.39 -5.17 2.31
CA TYR A 22 23.74 -5.50 1.03
C TYR A 22 23.59 -7.02 0.79
N GLU A 23 24.51 -7.82 1.30
CA GLU A 23 24.46 -9.30 1.22
C GLU A 23 23.27 -9.93 1.95
N LEU A 24 22.58 -9.18 2.82
CA LEU A 24 21.31 -9.60 3.42
C LEU A 24 20.09 -9.28 2.55
N GLY A 25 20.30 -8.74 1.34
CA GLY A 25 19.23 -8.53 0.36
C GLY A 25 18.58 -9.85 -0.07
N PHE A 26 17.29 -9.78 -0.40
CA PHE A 26 16.55 -10.91 -0.93
C PHE A 26 16.86 -11.09 -2.42
N ARG A 27 17.34 -12.27 -2.80
CA ARG A 27 17.75 -12.57 -4.18
C ARG A 27 16.76 -13.51 -4.87
N PHE A 28 16.18 -13.03 -5.97
CA PHE A 28 15.35 -13.83 -6.87
C PHE A 28 16.21 -14.74 -7.77
N THR A 29 15.57 -15.74 -8.38
CA THR A 29 16.23 -16.78 -9.19
C THR A 29 16.90 -16.23 -10.47
N ASP A 30 16.43 -15.09 -10.96
CA ASP A 30 16.96 -14.38 -12.12
C ASP A 30 18.16 -13.48 -11.79
N GLY A 31 18.55 -13.41 -10.51
CA GLY A 31 19.66 -12.61 -10.01
C GLY A 31 19.25 -11.22 -9.51
N ILE A 32 17.99 -10.80 -9.66
CA ILE A 32 17.50 -9.55 -9.06
C ILE A 32 17.65 -9.64 -7.55
N THR A 33 18.25 -8.62 -6.95
CA THR A 33 18.41 -8.51 -5.49
C THR A 33 17.67 -7.29 -5.01
N VAL A 34 16.77 -7.46 -4.04
CA VAL A 34 16.04 -6.37 -3.38
C VAL A 34 16.55 -6.19 -1.96
N THR A 35 16.72 -4.94 -1.56
CA THR A 35 17.31 -4.52 -0.29
C THR A 35 16.37 -3.65 0.53
N SER A 36 15.16 -3.40 0.05
CA SER A 36 14.12 -2.69 0.79
C SER A 36 12.73 -3.25 0.49
N LEU A 37 11.76 -2.94 1.35
CA LEU A 37 10.35 -3.32 1.12
C LEU A 37 9.77 -2.64 -0.14
N TRP A 38 10.22 -1.42 -0.46
CA TRP A 38 9.83 -0.71 -1.68
C TRP A 38 10.32 -1.44 -2.94
N GLU A 39 11.60 -1.83 -2.98
CA GLU A 39 12.15 -2.61 -4.09
C GLU A 39 11.45 -3.97 -4.22
N LEU A 40 11.16 -4.63 -3.09
CA LEU A 40 10.40 -5.88 -3.09
C LEU A 40 9.01 -5.68 -3.71
N LYS A 41 8.25 -4.65 -3.28
CA LYS A 41 6.96 -4.31 -3.88
C LYS A 41 7.09 -4.11 -5.39
N HIS A 42 8.05 -3.31 -5.83
CA HIS A 42 8.24 -3.01 -7.25
C HIS A 42 8.59 -4.25 -8.08
N VAL A 43 9.43 -5.15 -7.55
CA VAL A 43 9.75 -6.42 -8.21
C VAL A 43 8.51 -7.31 -8.28
N LEU A 44 7.69 -7.39 -7.23
CA LEU A 44 6.46 -8.16 -7.26
C LEU A 44 5.46 -7.65 -8.31
N LEU A 45 5.41 -6.34 -8.55
CA LEU A 45 4.56 -5.72 -9.57
C LEU A 45 5.06 -5.97 -10.99
N THR A 46 6.38 -5.95 -11.21
CA THR A 46 6.96 -5.92 -12.57
C THR A 46 7.47 -7.28 -13.06
N LEU A 47 7.83 -8.20 -12.16
CA LEU A 47 8.44 -9.47 -12.55
C LEU A 47 7.39 -10.46 -13.09
N ASP A 48 7.83 -11.37 -13.97
CA ASP A 48 6.99 -12.43 -14.52
C ASP A 48 6.44 -13.38 -13.43
N GLU A 49 5.24 -13.90 -13.66
CA GLU A 49 4.55 -14.75 -12.68
C GLU A 49 5.24 -16.08 -12.42
N GLY A 50 5.84 -16.68 -13.45
CA GLY A 50 6.62 -17.90 -13.29
C GLY A 50 7.83 -17.71 -12.38
N LEU A 51 8.37 -16.49 -12.30
CA LEU A 51 9.52 -16.16 -11.46
C LEU A 51 9.13 -15.83 -10.02
N ILE A 52 7.94 -15.25 -9.80
CA ILE A 52 7.46 -14.85 -8.47
C ILE A 52 6.80 -16.02 -7.72
N ASN A 53 5.97 -16.82 -8.41
CA ASN A 53 5.14 -17.83 -7.75
C ASN A 53 5.91 -18.80 -6.85
N PRO A 54 7.13 -19.28 -7.21
CA PRO A 54 7.92 -20.12 -6.33
C PRO A 54 8.25 -19.47 -4.98
N TRP A 55 8.35 -18.14 -4.90
CA TRP A 55 8.67 -17.42 -3.67
C TRP A 55 7.45 -17.13 -2.79
N ILE A 56 6.29 -16.93 -3.40
CA ILE A 56 5.03 -16.66 -2.71
C ILE A 56 4.38 -17.96 -2.23
N GLN A 57 4.37 -18.98 -3.08
CA GLN A 57 3.75 -20.27 -2.78
C GLN A 57 4.74 -21.24 -2.11
N SER A 58 5.97 -20.80 -1.82
CA SER A 58 6.97 -21.65 -1.16
C SER A 58 6.48 -22.09 0.22
N PRO A 59 6.50 -23.39 0.55
CA PRO A 59 6.28 -23.86 1.91
C PRO A 59 7.38 -23.39 2.89
N GLN A 60 8.50 -22.88 2.36
CA GLN A 60 9.61 -22.35 3.17
C GLN A 60 9.40 -20.87 3.53
N TYR A 61 8.36 -20.22 2.98
CA TYR A 61 7.98 -18.84 3.27
C TYR A 61 9.14 -17.83 3.19
N HIS A 62 10.01 -17.97 2.19
CA HIS A 62 11.26 -17.23 2.06
C HIS A 62 11.08 -15.71 2.21
N LEU A 63 10.04 -15.13 1.61
CA LEU A 63 9.74 -13.69 1.72
C LEU A 63 9.45 -13.29 3.17
N SER A 64 8.56 -14.02 3.86
CA SER A 64 8.25 -13.72 5.27
C SER A 64 9.47 -13.87 6.18
N THR A 65 10.29 -14.91 5.95
CA THR A 65 11.50 -15.15 6.73
C THR A 65 12.51 -14.02 6.52
N TRP A 66 12.70 -13.57 5.28
CA TRP A 66 13.57 -12.43 5.00
C TRP A 66 13.05 -11.13 5.64
N VAL A 67 11.76 -10.83 5.52
CA VAL A 67 11.17 -9.64 6.16
C VAL A 67 11.37 -9.70 7.68
N ARG A 68 11.15 -10.86 8.30
CA ARG A 68 11.39 -11.03 9.74
C ARG A 68 12.86 -10.79 10.11
N ASP A 69 13.75 -11.54 9.47
CA ASP A 69 15.13 -11.66 9.92
C ASP A 69 16.00 -10.48 9.48
N SER A 70 15.71 -9.89 8.32
CA SER A 70 16.54 -8.85 7.69
C SER A 70 15.92 -7.46 7.82
N VAL A 71 14.60 -7.33 7.71
CA VAL A 71 13.91 -6.03 7.85
C VAL A 71 13.53 -5.76 9.32
N GLY A 72 13.27 -6.82 10.10
CA GLY A 72 12.87 -6.72 11.51
C GLY A 72 11.38 -6.41 11.69
N ASP A 73 10.54 -6.82 10.74
CA ASP A 73 9.09 -6.55 10.75
C ASP A 73 8.28 -7.84 10.96
N ASP A 74 8.12 -8.24 12.21
CA ASP A 74 7.42 -9.48 12.59
C ASP A 74 5.95 -9.50 12.12
N GLU A 75 5.26 -8.37 12.18
CA GLU A 75 3.85 -8.26 11.79
C GLU A 75 3.69 -8.45 10.28
N LEU A 76 4.47 -7.73 9.48
CA LEU A 76 4.45 -7.90 8.02
C LEU A 76 4.89 -9.32 7.61
N ALA A 77 5.87 -9.89 8.31
CA ALA A 77 6.29 -11.26 8.04
C ALA A 77 5.12 -12.25 8.21
N GLU A 78 4.36 -12.16 9.30
CA GLU A 78 3.18 -13.01 9.50
C GLU A 78 2.09 -12.75 8.45
N LEU A 79 1.86 -11.49 8.06
CA LEU A 79 0.91 -11.16 6.99
C LEU A 79 1.33 -11.80 5.66
N LEU A 80 2.61 -11.67 5.28
CA LEU A 80 3.14 -12.24 4.03
C LEU A 80 3.11 -13.77 4.01
N LYS A 81 3.31 -14.41 5.15
CA LYS A 81 3.23 -15.87 5.28
C LYS A 81 1.85 -16.42 4.91
N GLY A 82 0.79 -15.64 5.15
CA GLY A 82 -0.58 -15.99 4.79
C GLY A 82 -0.94 -15.75 3.31
N GLN A 83 -0.09 -15.08 2.54
CA GLN A 83 -0.40 -14.72 1.15
C GLN A 83 -0.01 -15.83 0.19
N THR A 84 -0.98 -16.37 -0.52
CA THR A 84 -0.78 -17.40 -1.57
C THR A 84 -0.75 -16.83 -2.98
N GLN A 85 -1.06 -15.54 -3.11
CA GLN A 85 -1.20 -14.81 -4.36
C GLN A 85 -0.30 -13.58 -4.35
N ARG A 86 0.26 -13.25 -5.52
CA ARG A 86 1.09 -12.06 -5.74
C ARG A 86 0.42 -10.79 -5.24
N TRP A 87 -0.82 -10.57 -5.65
CA TRP A 87 -1.53 -9.36 -5.28
C TRP A 87 -1.73 -9.24 -3.76
N GLY A 88 -2.00 -10.35 -3.07
CA GLY A 88 -2.09 -10.36 -1.62
C GLY A 88 -0.78 -9.94 -0.94
N ALA A 89 0.37 -10.36 -1.47
CA ALA A 89 1.69 -9.96 -0.97
C ALA A 89 1.99 -8.47 -1.24
N VAL A 90 1.65 -7.96 -2.42
CA VAL A 90 1.77 -6.53 -2.76
C VAL A 90 0.94 -5.68 -1.80
N VAL A 91 -0.33 -6.04 -1.60
CA VAL A 91 -1.24 -5.33 -0.69
C VAL A 91 -0.71 -5.37 0.75
N ALA A 92 -0.20 -6.52 1.22
CA ALA A 92 0.41 -6.61 2.55
C ALA A 92 1.62 -5.67 2.71
N LEU A 93 2.48 -5.58 1.68
CA LEU A 93 3.60 -4.64 1.67
C LEU A 93 3.09 -3.20 1.70
N GLU A 94 2.18 -2.82 0.81
CA GLU A 94 1.62 -1.47 0.76
C GLU A 94 1.02 -1.03 2.09
N ARG A 95 0.22 -1.88 2.73
CA ARG A 95 -0.34 -1.64 4.06
C ARG A 95 0.75 -1.31 5.08
N GLN A 96 1.83 -2.09 5.09
CA GLN A 96 2.94 -1.83 6.01
C GLN A 96 3.71 -0.56 5.65
N MET A 97 3.88 -0.27 4.36
CA MET A 97 4.49 0.98 3.91
C MET A 97 3.67 2.19 4.35
N MET A 98 2.34 2.11 4.22
CA MET A 98 1.40 3.14 4.67
C MET A 98 1.48 3.35 6.19
N ARG A 99 1.36 2.28 6.99
CA ARG A 99 1.46 2.36 8.47
C ARG A 99 2.78 2.94 8.98
N THR A 100 3.84 2.86 8.18
CA THR A 100 5.17 3.33 8.56
C THR A 100 5.51 4.70 7.95
N LEU A 101 4.59 5.30 7.19
CA LEU A 101 4.62 6.73 6.95
C LEU A 101 4.45 7.41 8.31
N ASN A 102 5.47 8.17 8.72
CA ASN A 102 5.35 9.08 9.84
C ASN A 102 4.52 10.28 9.38
N LEU A 103 3.23 10.05 9.11
CA LEU A 103 2.32 11.03 8.57
C LEU A 103 2.02 12.03 9.68
N PRO A 104 2.35 13.32 9.52
CA PRO A 104 2.06 14.29 10.56
C PRO A 104 0.56 14.38 10.81
N TYR A 105 0.16 14.41 12.08
CA TYR A 105 -1.23 14.48 12.52
C TYR A 105 -2.07 15.52 11.75
N TYR A 106 -1.51 16.71 11.51
CA TYR A 106 -2.22 17.78 10.80
C TYR A 106 -2.47 17.47 9.31
N VAL A 107 -1.60 16.68 8.68
CA VAL A 107 -1.80 16.21 7.29
C VAL A 107 -2.92 15.18 7.28
N ALA A 108 -2.89 14.21 8.20
CA ALA A 108 -3.92 13.19 8.33
C ALA A 108 -5.31 13.82 8.55
N LYS A 109 -5.43 14.76 9.49
CA LYS A 109 -6.68 15.50 9.73
C LYS A 109 -7.15 16.30 8.51
N ARG A 110 -6.24 16.89 7.74
CA ARG A 110 -6.59 17.62 6.52
C ARG A 110 -7.17 16.68 5.46
N TRP A 111 -6.56 15.52 5.25
CA TRP A 111 -7.02 14.55 4.24
C TRP A 111 -8.33 13.85 4.63
N LEU A 112 -8.57 13.67 5.94
CA LEU A 112 -9.86 13.17 6.45
C LEU A 112 -10.99 14.22 6.40
N ALA A 113 -10.66 15.51 6.27
CA ALA A 113 -11.68 16.56 6.26
C ALA A 113 -12.48 16.55 4.94
N PRO A 114 -13.80 16.85 4.97
CA PRO A 114 -14.58 17.01 3.76
C PRO A 114 -14.01 18.11 2.85
N SER A 115 -13.92 17.81 1.57
CA SER A 115 -13.59 18.74 0.50
C SER A 115 -14.73 19.72 0.21
N HIS A 116 -14.37 20.94 -0.21
CA HIS A 116 -15.31 21.91 -0.76
C HIS A 116 -15.77 21.58 -2.19
N SER A 117 -15.04 20.72 -2.89
CA SER A 117 -15.30 20.27 -4.26
C SER A 117 -15.55 18.75 -4.25
N PRO A 118 -16.80 18.30 -4.07
CA PRO A 118 -17.10 16.88 -4.00
C PRO A 118 -16.83 16.19 -5.35
N PHE A 119 -16.47 14.91 -5.29
CA PHE A 119 -16.45 14.06 -6.47
C PHE A 119 -17.88 13.65 -6.82
N VAL A 120 -18.23 13.71 -8.11
CA VAL A 120 -19.57 13.37 -8.60
C VAL A 120 -19.46 12.18 -9.54
N PHE A 121 -20.04 11.06 -9.12
CA PHE A 121 -20.15 9.87 -9.95
C PHE A 121 -21.14 10.09 -11.11
N SER A 122 -20.97 9.37 -12.22
CA SER A 122 -21.87 9.47 -13.38
C SER A 122 -23.35 9.14 -13.08
N GLY A 123 -23.60 8.38 -12.00
CA GLY A 123 -24.94 8.12 -11.46
C GLY A 123 -25.53 9.23 -10.57
N GLY A 124 -24.81 10.34 -10.35
CA GLY A 124 -25.23 11.48 -9.55
C GLY A 124 -24.88 11.40 -8.05
N THR A 125 -24.42 10.24 -7.56
CA THR A 125 -23.88 10.10 -6.19
C THR A 125 -22.67 11.02 -6.01
N GLN A 126 -22.57 11.66 -4.84
CA GLN A 126 -21.48 12.58 -4.54
C GLN A 126 -20.76 12.14 -3.26
N VAL A 127 -19.44 12.36 -3.22
CA VAL A 127 -18.61 12.12 -2.04
C VAL A 127 -17.71 13.32 -1.80
N ALA A 128 -17.62 13.79 -0.55
CA ALA A 128 -16.81 14.95 -0.19
C ALA A 128 -15.62 14.55 0.70
N ALA A 129 -15.73 13.44 1.44
CA ALA A 129 -14.66 12.90 2.27
C ALA A 129 -14.26 11.48 1.84
N LEU A 130 -13.11 11.01 2.32
CA LEU A 130 -12.64 9.65 2.09
C LEU A 130 -13.55 8.60 2.76
N ASP A 131 -14.12 8.91 3.92
CA ASP A 131 -15.12 8.06 4.59
C ASP A 131 -16.38 7.86 3.72
N ASP A 132 -16.84 8.93 3.05
CA ASP A 132 -17.97 8.85 2.12
C ASP A 132 -17.61 7.94 0.94
N LEU A 133 -16.39 8.06 0.41
CA LEU A 133 -15.90 7.23 -0.69
C LEU A 133 -15.90 5.74 -0.29
N ALA A 134 -15.36 5.40 0.87
CA ALA A 134 -15.36 4.04 1.40
C ALA A 134 -16.79 3.48 1.57
N ALA A 135 -17.71 4.28 2.09
CA ALA A 135 -19.11 3.89 2.25
C ALA A 135 -19.86 3.71 0.92
N VAL A 136 -19.54 4.51 -0.09
CA VAL A 136 -20.24 4.52 -1.39
C VAL A 136 -19.70 3.46 -2.35
N LEU A 137 -18.39 3.17 -2.36
CA LEU A 137 -17.75 2.23 -3.29
C LEU A 137 -18.48 0.87 -3.43
N PRO A 138 -18.92 0.21 -2.34
CA PRO A 138 -19.65 -1.07 -2.41
C PRO A 138 -21.01 -0.99 -3.10
N THR A 139 -21.60 0.21 -3.17
CA THR A 139 -22.97 0.44 -3.66
C THR A 139 -23.03 0.90 -5.12
N LEU A 140 -21.91 1.35 -5.68
CA LEU A 140 -21.83 1.84 -7.06
C LEU A 140 -22.03 0.68 -8.05
N SER A 141 -22.68 0.95 -9.18
CA SER A 141 -22.77 -0.03 -10.26
C SER A 141 -21.41 -0.25 -10.94
N ASP A 142 -21.19 -1.45 -11.50
CA ASP A 142 -19.98 -1.75 -12.27
C ASP A 142 -19.81 -0.78 -13.46
N GLU A 143 -20.92 -0.37 -14.08
CA GLU A 143 -20.90 0.60 -15.17
C GLU A 143 -20.38 1.97 -14.72
N THR A 144 -20.81 2.43 -13.54
CA THR A 144 -20.34 3.70 -12.95
C THR A 144 -18.84 3.64 -12.67
N LEU A 145 -18.38 2.58 -12.02
CA LEU A 145 -16.95 2.40 -11.73
C LEU A 145 -16.12 2.30 -13.00
N ARG A 146 -16.55 1.49 -13.96
CA ARG A 146 -15.87 1.34 -15.25
C ARG A 146 -15.77 2.67 -15.99
N PHE A 147 -16.80 3.52 -15.94
CA PHE A 147 -16.76 4.84 -16.56
C PHE A 147 -15.62 5.70 -16.00
N HIS A 148 -15.48 5.75 -14.67
CA HIS A 148 -14.44 6.56 -14.02
C HIS A 148 -13.05 5.92 -14.09
N TYR A 149 -12.94 4.59 -14.16
CA TYR A 149 -11.68 3.86 -14.29
C TYR A 149 -11.18 3.73 -15.74
N ALA A 150 -12.00 4.06 -16.74
CA ALA A 150 -11.60 3.91 -18.14
C ALA A 150 -10.51 4.89 -18.62
N ARG A 151 -10.21 5.94 -17.84
CA ARG A 151 -9.20 6.96 -18.16
C ARG A 151 -7.93 6.72 -17.36
N PHE A 152 -6.81 7.22 -17.89
CA PHE A 152 -5.51 7.17 -17.21
C PHE A 152 -4.89 8.58 -17.17
N PRO A 153 -4.60 9.15 -15.98
CA PRO A 153 -5.03 8.66 -14.66
C PRO A 153 -6.56 8.59 -14.55
N ASN A 154 -7.07 7.74 -13.66
CA ASN A 154 -8.52 7.60 -13.50
C ASN A 154 -9.13 8.81 -12.80
N ASP A 155 -10.43 9.04 -12.98
CA ASP A 155 -11.07 10.26 -12.48
C ASP A 155 -10.99 10.38 -10.94
N LEU A 156 -10.99 9.24 -10.23
CA LEU A 156 -10.89 9.21 -8.76
C LEU A 156 -9.48 9.57 -8.28
N SER A 157 -8.42 9.04 -8.91
CA SER A 157 -7.05 9.39 -8.55
C SER A 157 -6.76 10.88 -8.82
N VAL A 158 -7.24 11.43 -9.93
CA VAL A 158 -7.15 12.86 -10.23
C VAL A 158 -7.82 13.70 -9.15
N TRP A 159 -9.03 13.32 -8.71
CA TRP A 159 -9.72 14.05 -7.63
C TRP A 159 -8.95 14.00 -6.31
N LEU A 160 -8.39 12.84 -5.94
CA LEU A 160 -7.59 12.73 -4.73
C LEU A 160 -6.33 13.60 -4.77
N ALA A 161 -5.61 13.61 -5.90
CA ALA A 161 -4.41 14.42 -6.07
C ALA A 161 -4.71 15.92 -6.11
N ASP A 162 -5.70 16.34 -6.89
CA ASP A 162 -5.95 17.76 -7.17
C ASP A 162 -6.81 18.44 -6.10
N VAL A 163 -7.73 17.70 -5.48
CA VAL A 163 -8.72 18.25 -4.56
C VAL A 163 -8.40 17.94 -3.10
N ILE A 164 -8.12 16.67 -2.77
CA ILE A 164 -7.74 16.29 -1.40
C ILE A 164 -6.26 16.60 -1.14
N GLY A 165 -5.43 16.53 -2.18
CA GLY A 165 -3.98 16.62 -2.07
C GLY A 165 -3.36 15.37 -1.47
N ASP A 166 -4.02 14.22 -1.61
CA ASP A 166 -3.58 12.91 -1.11
C ASP A 166 -2.94 12.10 -2.25
N TYR A 167 -1.68 12.40 -2.51
CA TYR A 167 -0.93 11.79 -3.62
C TYR A 167 -0.68 10.30 -3.39
N TYR A 168 -0.59 9.84 -2.14
CA TYR A 168 -0.34 8.42 -1.85
C TYR A 168 -1.55 7.56 -2.20
N LEU A 169 -2.76 7.99 -1.80
CA LEU A 169 -3.97 7.27 -2.17
C LEU A 169 -4.27 7.42 -3.67
N SER A 170 -3.98 8.58 -4.26
CA SER A 170 -4.07 8.80 -5.70
C SER A 170 -3.27 7.78 -6.49
N ASP A 171 -1.97 7.67 -6.21
CA ASP A 171 -1.07 6.73 -6.91
C ASP A 171 -1.55 5.28 -6.73
N ALA A 172 -1.98 4.91 -5.52
CA ALA A 172 -2.49 3.56 -5.25
C ALA A 172 -3.77 3.24 -6.03
N LEU A 173 -4.73 4.18 -6.09
CA LEU A 173 -5.97 3.99 -6.85
C LEU A 173 -5.76 4.07 -8.36
N GLU A 174 -4.69 4.67 -8.86
CA GLU A 174 -4.36 4.69 -10.29
C GLU A 174 -4.09 3.27 -10.84
N GLU A 175 -3.52 2.38 -10.02
CA GLU A 175 -3.17 1.01 -10.39
C GLU A 175 -4.34 0.01 -10.20
N VAL A 176 -5.43 0.44 -9.58
CA VAL A 176 -6.57 -0.43 -9.24
C VAL A 176 -7.44 -0.71 -10.46
N ASN A 177 -7.78 -1.99 -10.66
CA ASN A 177 -8.56 -2.46 -11.80
C ASN A 177 -9.92 -3.08 -11.42
N SER A 178 -10.25 -3.14 -10.12
CA SER A 178 -11.52 -3.70 -9.63
C SER A 178 -12.09 -2.92 -8.45
N ARG A 179 -13.39 -3.09 -8.19
CA ARG A 179 -14.06 -2.50 -7.03
C ARG A 179 -13.43 -2.98 -5.73
N GLU A 180 -13.20 -4.28 -5.63
CA GLU A 180 -12.71 -4.94 -4.41
C GLU A 180 -11.31 -4.45 -4.07
N GLN A 181 -10.45 -4.28 -5.07
CA GLN A 181 -9.13 -3.68 -4.90
C GLN A 181 -9.24 -2.23 -4.42
N ALA A 182 -10.14 -1.43 -4.99
CA ALA A 182 -10.34 -0.04 -4.58
C ALA A 182 -10.80 0.05 -3.14
N MET A 183 -11.79 -0.75 -2.75
CA MET A 183 -12.31 -0.80 -1.38
C MET A 183 -11.20 -1.11 -0.38
N VAL A 184 -10.38 -2.14 -0.66
CA VAL A 184 -9.25 -2.52 0.19
C VAL A 184 -8.26 -1.35 0.34
N VAL A 185 -7.86 -0.74 -0.76
CA VAL A 185 -6.89 0.37 -0.76
C VAL A 185 -7.43 1.58 0.02
N VAL A 186 -8.70 1.96 -0.19
CA VAL A 186 -9.32 3.09 0.53
C VAL A 186 -9.47 2.78 2.03
N ASP A 187 -9.97 1.60 2.40
CA ASP A 187 -10.18 1.22 3.80
C ASP A 187 -8.86 1.18 4.57
N ASP A 188 -7.81 0.59 4.00
CA ASP A 188 -6.48 0.53 4.63
C ASP A 188 -5.88 1.92 4.85
N HIS A 189 -6.06 2.80 3.85
CA HIS A 189 -5.57 4.17 3.95
C HIS A 189 -6.33 4.96 5.01
N LEU A 190 -7.66 4.81 5.11
CA LEU A 190 -8.46 5.40 6.18
C LEU A 190 -7.99 4.97 7.57
N VAL A 191 -7.69 3.68 7.78
CA VAL A 191 -7.13 3.19 9.04
C VAL A 191 -5.83 3.94 9.39
N MET A 192 -4.90 4.02 8.44
CA MET A 192 -3.64 4.77 8.62
C MET A 192 -3.89 6.24 8.97
N LEU A 193 -4.81 6.91 8.28
CA LEU A 193 -5.13 8.32 8.55
C LEU A 193 -5.73 8.51 9.94
N HIS A 194 -6.66 7.65 10.35
CA HIS A 194 -7.27 7.74 11.68
C HIS A 194 -6.27 7.45 12.80
N GLU A 195 -5.37 6.48 12.62
CA GLU A 195 -4.28 6.22 13.57
C GLU A 195 -3.37 7.45 13.68
N ALA A 196 -2.88 7.98 12.55
CA ALA A 196 -2.02 9.16 12.54
C ALA A 196 -2.71 10.40 13.13
N ALA A 197 -4.02 10.55 12.91
CA ALA A 197 -4.83 11.62 13.48
C ALA A 197 -5.18 11.43 14.97
N SER A 198 -4.82 10.30 15.59
CA SER A 198 -5.11 10.02 17.00
C SER A 198 -3.88 10.15 17.91
N THR A 199 -2.69 10.36 17.36
CA THR A 199 -1.40 10.35 18.09
C THR A 199 -0.99 11.71 18.69
N ASP A 200 -1.93 12.63 18.90
CA ASP A 200 -1.70 14.00 19.42
C ASP A 200 -1.67 14.06 20.95
#